data_AF-A0A914YYS2-F1
#
_entry.id   AF-A0A914YYS2-F1
#
_cell.length_a   1.000
_cell.length_b   1.000
_cell.length_c   1.000
_cell.angle_alpha   90.00
_cell.angle_beta   90.00
_cell.angle_gamma   90.00
#
_symmetry.space_group_name_H-M   'P 1'
#
loop_
_entity.id
_entity.type
_entity.pdbx_description
1 polymer ?
#
loop_
_entity_poly.entity_id
_entity_poly.type
_entity_poly.pdbx_seq_one_letter_code
_entity_poly.pdbx_strand_id
1 'polypeptide(L)'
;MGNDVNRASNYIKLVYYAAWIRCQIYIMGLLVGWVLQKYKHVRINIILNFFLWFLGGSLMLTVLFGLYHYNQGHPLSLFWRAVYSALSKPAWGLGLTWLTVSCYYGYGGPINQFMSWNIWVPLGRLSYCAYLVHYPLITYVYGLEKNAIYYSSLWQIIMNYFIPITVLSFAIALILSILVEVPVGKLETLLLRPRRHEKYFKDKNGPSWEITNNHGNIIEEKKKKRNKILRFC
;
A
#
# COMPACT_ATOMS: atom_id res chain seq x y z
N MET A 1 23.41 -6.27 30.13
CA MET A 1 22.76 -4.94 30.04
C MET A 1 23.40 -4.03 29.00
N GLY A 2 24.65 -3.56 29.14
CA GLY A 2 25.27 -2.67 28.14
C GLY A 2 25.37 -3.27 26.71
N ASN A 3 25.76 -4.54 26.61
CA ASN A 3 25.86 -5.23 25.32
C ASN A 3 24.50 -5.47 24.63
N ASP A 4 23.43 -5.60 25.40
CA ASP A 4 22.09 -5.90 24.89
C ASP A 4 21.41 -4.63 24.37
N VAL A 5 21.61 -3.50 25.06
CA VAL A 5 21.20 -2.17 24.58
C VAL A 5 21.96 -1.81 23.31
N ASN A 6 23.26 -2.09 23.24
CA ASN A 6 24.06 -1.87 22.03
C ASN A 6 23.60 -2.75 20.86
N ARG A 7 23.25 -4.02 21.10
CA ARG A 7 22.68 -4.91 20.08
C ARG A 7 21.32 -4.43 19.57
N ALA A 8 20.43 -4.02 20.46
CA ALA A 8 19.12 -3.47 20.08
C ALA A 8 19.26 -2.15 19.30
N SER A 9 20.14 -1.25 19.74
CA SER A 9 20.43 0.02 19.05
C SER A 9 21.02 -0.23 17.66
N ASN A 10 21.98 -1.15 17.55
CA ASN A 10 22.57 -1.52 16.27
C ASN A 10 21.56 -2.20 15.34
N TYR A 11 20.66 -3.04 15.87
CA TYR A 11 19.60 -3.64 15.08
C TYR A 11 18.61 -2.59 14.54
N ILE A 12 18.19 -1.64 15.39
CA ILE A 12 17.33 -0.54 14.97
C ILE A 12 18.02 0.30 13.88
N LYS A 13 19.30 0.65 14.06
CA LYS A 13 20.06 1.43 13.06
C LYS A 13 20.28 0.68 11.75
N LEU A 14 20.76 -0.57 11.82
CA LEU A 14 21.21 -1.34 10.66
C LEU A 14 20.11 -2.12 9.95
N VAL A 15 19.02 -2.45 10.65
CA VAL A 15 17.93 -3.27 10.10
C VAL A 15 16.63 -2.48 9.95
N TYR A 16 16.29 -1.67 10.95
CA TYR A 16 15.01 -0.93 10.94
C TYR A 16 15.09 0.36 10.11
N TYR A 17 16.14 1.17 10.29
CA TYR A 17 16.34 2.44 9.58
C TYR A 17 17.09 2.31 8.26
N ALA A 18 17.77 1.19 8.02
CA ALA A 18 18.51 0.97 6.78
C ALA A 18 17.59 0.93 5.55
N ALA A 19 17.66 1.98 4.73
CA ALA A 19 16.88 2.10 3.49
C ALA A 19 17.21 1.00 2.48
N TRP A 20 18.46 0.52 2.44
CA TRP A 20 18.90 -0.51 1.50
C TRP A 20 18.15 -1.84 1.66
N ILE A 21 17.71 -2.20 2.88
CA ILE A 21 16.95 -3.42 3.14
C ILE A 21 15.52 -3.32 2.57
N ARG A 22 15.00 -2.11 2.41
CA ARG A 22 13.66 -1.87 1.84
C ARG A 22 13.69 -1.71 0.33
N CYS A 23 14.86 -1.38 -0.25
CA CYS A 23 15.07 -1.17 -1.69
C CYS A 23 14.56 -2.35 -2.54
N GLN A 24 14.75 -3.59 -2.09
CA GLN A 24 14.31 -4.80 -2.80
C GLN A 24 12.81 -4.80 -3.18
N ILE A 25 11.92 -4.38 -2.27
CA ILE A 25 10.47 -4.38 -2.54
C ILE A 25 10.12 -3.25 -3.52
N TYR A 26 10.79 -2.10 -3.40
CA TYR A 26 10.61 -0.99 -4.33
C TYR A 26 11.04 -1.36 -5.75
N ILE A 27 12.18 -2.04 -5.91
CA ILE A 27 12.66 -2.53 -7.22
C ILE A 27 11.65 -3.51 -7.81
N MET A 28 11.17 -4.48 -7.02
CA MET A 28 10.14 -5.41 -7.48
C MET A 28 8.88 -4.69 -7.95
N GLY A 29 8.36 -3.73 -7.18
CA GLY A 29 7.19 -2.94 -7.55
C GLY A 29 7.39 -2.12 -8.84
N LEU A 30 8.56 -1.50 -9.00
CA LEU A 30 8.91 -0.75 -10.21
C LEU A 30 9.00 -1.65 -11.44
N LEU A 31 9.63 -2.82 -11.32
CA LEU A 31 9.71 -3.80 -12.40
C LEU A 31 8.31 -4.27 -12.81
N VAL A 32 7.46 -4.58 -11.85
CA VAL A 32 6.07 -5.00 -12.11
C VAL A 32 5.28 -3.88 -12.78
N GLY A 33 5.40 -2.65 -12.31
CA GLY A 33 4.77 -1.48 -12.94
C GLY A 33 5.21 -1.30 -14.40
N TRP A 34 6.51 -1.45 -14.67
CA TRP A 34 7.05 -1.39 -16.03
C TRP A 34 6.52 -2.53 -16.93
N VAL A 35 6.46 -3.76 -16.41
CA VAL A 35 5.90 -4.92 -17.13
C VAL A 35 4.42 -4.68 -17.45
N LEU A 36 3.63 -4.21 -16.49
CA LEU A 36 2.21 -3.90 -16.68
C LEU A 36 1.99 -2.80 -17.73
N GLN A 37 2.88 -1.81 -17.80
CA GLN A 37 2.82 -0.76 -18.82
C GLN A 37 3.16 -1.29 -20.22
N LYS A 38 4.14 -2.20 -20.32
CA LYS A 38 4.59 -2.78 -21.59
C LYS A 38 3.60 -3.82 -22.14
N TYR A 39 3.02 -4.66 -21.28
CA TYR A 39 2.12 -5.75 -21.66
C TYR A 39 0.69 -5.47 -21.18
N LYS A 40 -0.11 -4.80 -22.01
CA LYS A 40 -1.50 -4.44 -21.65
C LYS A 40 -2.47 -5.62 -21.60
N HIS A 41 -2.19 -6.68 -22.35
CA HIS A 41 -3.03 -7.87 -22.42
C HIS A 41 -2.16 -9.12 -22.30
N VAL A 42 -2.35 -9.87 -21.23
CA VAL A 42 -1.72 -11.17 -21.01
C VAL A 42 -2.83 -12.18 -20.77
N ARG A 43 -2.81 -13.29 -21.50
CA ARG A 43 -3.71 -14.42 -21.27
C ARG A 43 -3.03 -15.39 -20.33
N ILE A 44 -3.57 -15.55 -19.14
CA ILE A 44 -3.05 -16.47 -18.11
C ILE A 44 -3.99 -17.68 -18.05
N ASN A 45 -3.39 -18.88 -18.04
CA ASN A 45 -4.14 -20.12 -17.87
C ASN A 45 -4.77 -20.17 -16.47
N ILE A 46 -6.01 -20.64 -16.37
CA ILE A 46 -6.74 -20.66 -15.10
C ILE A 46 -6.04 -21.50 -14.02
N ILE A 47 -5.45 -22.64 -14.41
CA ILE A 47 -4.68 -23.52 -13.52
C ILE A 47 -3.46 -22.78 -12.96
N LEU A 48 -2.74 -22.07 -13.84
CA LEU A 48 -1.57 -21.28 -13.45
C LEU A 48 -1.96 -20.14 -12.51
N ASN A 49 -3.11 -19.49 -12.75
CA ASN A 49 -3.63 -18.46 -11.87
C ASN A 49 -3.91 -19.01 -10.45
N PHE A 50 -4.62 -20.13 -10.34
CA PHE A 50 -4.87 -20.78 -9.04
C PHE A 50 -3.58 -21.18 -8.33
N PHE A 51 -2.62 -21.76 -9.06
CA PHE A 51 -1.33 -22.13 -8.49
C PHE A 51 -0.58 -20.91 -7.93
N LEU A 52 -0.54 -19.81 -8.68
CA LEU A 52 0.16 -18.59 -8.25
C LEU A 52 -0.56 -17.90 -7.08
N TRP A 53 -1.89 -17.98 -7.01
CA TRP A 53 -2.65 -17.54 -5.84
C TRP A 53 -2.32 -18.37 -4.59
N PHE A 54 -2.28 -19.70 -4.73
CA PHE A 54 -1.91 -20.57 -3.62
C PHE A 54 -0.46 -20.37 -3.18
N LEU A 55 0.46 -20.25 -4.15
CA LEU A 55 1.87 -19.99 -3.89
C LEU A 55 2.08 -18.64 -3.19
N GLY A 56 1.45 -17.58 -3.70
CA GLY A 56 1.52 -16.24 -3.10
C GLY A 56 0.94 -16.22 -1.68
N GLY A 57 -0.23 -16.83 -1.48
CA GLY A 57 -0.86 -16.95 -0.16
C GLY A 57 -0.02 -17.78 0.81
N SER A 58 0.53 -18.91 0.36
CA SER A 58 1.41 -19.76 1.16
C SER A 58 2.69 -19.04 1.58
N LEU A 59 3.32 -18.29 0.68
CA LEU A 59 4.49 -17.47 1.00
C LEU A 59 4.16 -16.41 2.05
N MET A 60 3.05 -15.70 1.89
CA MET A 60 2.61 -14.68 2.86
C MET A 60 2.31 -15.29 4.23
N LEU A 61 1.62 -16.43 4.28
CA LEU A 61 1.33 -17.16 5.52
C LEU A 61 2.61 -17.67 6.19
N THR A 62 3.56 -18.20 5.41
CA THR A 62 4.85 -18.67 5.92
C THR A 62 5.64 -17.53 6.54
N VAL A 63 5.58 -16.32 5.96
CA VAL A 63 6.20 -15.14 6.56
C VAL A 63 5.50 -14.73 7.86
N LEU A 64 4.16 -14.81 7.97
CA LEU A 64 3.46 -14.50 9.23
C LEU A 64 3.79 -15.50 10.35
N PHE A 65 3.69 -16.80 10.05
CA PHE A 65 3.81 -17.85 11.05
C PHE A 65 5.24 -18.36 11.25
N GLY A 66 6.18 -18.00 10.37
CA GLY A 66 7.57 -18.48 10.43
C GLY A 66 8.32 -18.09 11.72
N LEU A 67 7.85 -17.06 12.43
CA LEU A 67 8.41 -16.64 13.72
C LEU A 67 7.64 -17.13 14.95
N TYR A 68 6.57 -17.92 14.76
CA TYR A 68 5.74 -18.39 15.86
C TYR A 68 6.54 -19.18 16.90
N HIS A 69 7.32 -20.17 16.47
CA HIS A 69 8.15 -20.98 17.38
C HIS A 69 9.28 -20.18 18.04
N TYR A 70 9.84 -19.18 17.34
CA TYR A 70 10.84 -18.28 17.92
C TYR A 70 10.23 -17.43 19.05
N ASN A 71 9.01 -16.95 18.87
CA ASN A 71 8.29 -16.16 19.87
C ASN A 71 7.87 -16.98 21.10
N GLN A 72 7.79 -18.30 21.01
CA GLN A 72 7.54 -19.21 22.13
C GLN A 72 8.79 -19.51 22.97
N GLY A 73 9.94 -18.92 22.63
CA GLY A 73 11.18 -19.09 23.38
C GLY A 73 12.07 -20.23 22.88
N HIS A 74 11.70 -20.90 21.78
CA HIS A 74 12.59 -21.88 21.16
C HIS A 74 13.69 -21.16 20.36
N PRO A 75 14.98 -21.36 20.69
CA PRO A 75 16.06 -20.69 20.00
C PRO A 75 16.15 -21.20 18.56
N LEU A 76 15.87 -20.32 17.60
CA LEU A 76 16.02 -20.62 16.19
C LEU A 76 17.52 -20.61 15.83
N SER A 77 17.99 -21.58 15.05
CA SER A 77 19.38 -21.63 14.63
C SER A 77 19.79 -20.33 13.91
N LEU A 78 21.07 -19.94 14.04
CA LEU A 78 21.58 -18.70 13.42
C LEU A 78 21.32 -18.68 11.90
N PHE A 79 21.45 -19.82 11.24
CA PHE A 79 21.19 -19.99 9.82
C PHE A 79 19.74 -19.64 9.47
N TRP A 80 18.76 -20.27 10.12
CA TRP A 80 17.33 -20.02 9.88
C TRP A 80 16.92 -18.58 10.20
N ARG A 81 17.54 -17.95 11.21
CA ARG A 81 17.32 -16.54 11.55
C ARG A 81 17.81 -15.61 10.44
N ALA A 82 19.00 -15.87 9.91
CA ALA A 82 19.57 -15.08 8.82
C ALA A 82 18.72 -15.23 7.54
N VAL A 83 18.34 -16.46 7.19
CA VAL A 83 17.49 -16.78 6.03
C VAL A 83 16.15 -16.06 6.15
N TYR A 84 15.47 -16.17 7.29
CA TYR A 84 14.19 -15.48 7.50
C TYR A 84 14.34 -13.96 7.41
N SER A 85 15.37 -13.39 8.03
CA SER A 85 15.61 -11.94 8.01
C SER A 85 15.83 -11.41 6.58
N ALA A 86 16.52 -12.17 5.73
CA ALA A 86 16.81 -11.81 4.35
C ALA A 86 15.60 -12.03 3.41
N LEU A 87 14.93 -13.18 3.52
CA LEU A 87 13.92 -13.62 2.54
C LEU A 87 12.47 -13.24 2.89
N SER A 88 12.16 -12.94 4.16
CA SER A 88 10.79 -12.60 4.57
C SER A 88 10.19 -11.43 3.77
N LYS A 89 10.98 -10.37 3.57
CA LYS A 89 10.60 -9.16 2.84
C LYS A 89 10.34 -9.40 1.34
N PRO A 90 11.26 -10.02 0.58
CA PRO A 90 11.01 -10.31 -0.84
C PRO A 90 9.92 -11.36 -1.02
N ALA A 91 9.82 -12.38 -0.15
CA ALA A 91 8.73 -13.36 -0.21
C ALA A 91 7.36 -12.70 -0.05
N TRP A 92 7.21 -11.78 0.91
CA TRP A 92 6.01 -10.96 1.04
C TRP A 92 5.74 -10.11 -0.20
N GLY A 93 6.78 -9.48 -0.74
CA GLY A 93 6.71 -8.67 -1.97
C GLY A 93 6.28 -9.47 -3.20
N LEU A 94 6.68 -10.74 -3.33
CA LEU A 94 6.26 -11.64 -4.41
C LEU A 94 4.77 -11.96 -4.33
N GLY A 95 4.26 -12.22 -3.12
CA GLY A 95 2.83 -12.43 -2.90
C GLY A 95 2.01 -11.19 -3.30
N LEU A 96 2.44 -10.00 -2.87
CA LEU A 96 1.81 -8.73 -3.26
C LEU A 96 1.93 -8.45 -4.76
N THR A 97 3.07 -8.79 -5.38
CA THR A 97 3.28 -8.62 -6.81
C THR A 97 2.26 -9.41 -7.61
N TRP A 98 2.09 -10.69 -7.28
CA TRP A 98 1.10 -11.53 -7.95
C TRP A 98 -0.32 -11.02 -7.73
N LEU A 99 -0.65 -10.62 -6.50
CA LEU A 99 -1.93 -9.99 -6.17
C LEU A 99 -2.21 -8.78 -7.08
N THR A 100 -1.27 -7.85 -7.22
CA THR A 100 -1.42 -6.67 -8.08
C THR A 100 -1.59 -7.04 -9.55
N VAL A 101 -0.77 -7.95 -10.06
CA VAL A 101 -0.84 -8.43 -11.46
C VAL A 101 -2.20 -9.09 -11.74
N SER A 102 -2.65 -9.95 -10.83
CA SER A 102 -3.94 -10.64 -10.92
C SER A 102 -5.11 -9.65 -10.89
N CYS A 103 -5.06 -8.62 -10.06
CA CYS A 103 -6.08 -7.56 -10.04
C CYS A 103 -6.07 -6.74 -11.35
N TYR A 104 -4.88 -6.38 -11.87
CA TYR A 104 -4.76 -5.58 -13.09
C TYR A 104 -5.36 -6.27 -14.32
N TYR A 105 -5.06 -7.56 -14.53
CA TYR A 105 -5.56 -8.32 -15.68
C TYR A 105 -6.98 -8.90 -15.46
N GLY A 106 -7.60 -8.67 -14.30
CA GLY A 106 -8.95 -9.14 -14.00
C GLY A 106 -9.06 -10.60 -13.55
N TYR A 107 -7.94 -11.28 -13.28
CA TYR A 107 -7.90 -12.65 -12.77
C TYR A 107 -8.10 -12.75 -11.24
N GLY A 108 -8.26 -11.63 -10.55
CA GLY A 108 -8.39 -11.56 -9.09
C GLY A 108 -9.80 -11.83 -8.53
N GLY A 109 -10.81 -12.09 -9.36
CA GLY A 109 -12.16 -12.46 -8.94
C GLY A 109 -12.74 -11.56 -7.83
N PRO A 110 -13.13 -12.12 -6.66
CA PRO A 110 -13.71 -11.34 -5.55
C PRO A 110 -12.74 -10.33 -4.94
N ILE A 111 -11.44 -10.64 -4.91
CA ILE A 111 -10.41 -9.76 -4.34
C ILE A 111 -10.24 -8.51 -5.20
N ASN A 112 -10.39 -8.65 -6.53
CA ASN A 112 -10.41 -7.50 -7.43
C ASN A 112 -11.59 -6.58 -7.17
N GLN A 113 -12.78 -7.13 -6.90
CA GLN A 113 -13.96 -6.33 -6.56
C GLN A 113 -13.76 -5.57 -5.25
N PHE A 114 -13.18 -6.22 -4.23
CA PHE A 114 -12.85 -5.59 -2.96
C PHE A 114 -11.84 -4.46 -3.13
N MET A 115 -10.73 -4.70 -3.82
CA MET A 115 -9.67 -3.70 -4.09
C MET A 115 -10.16 -2.53 -4.95
N SER A 116 -11.14 -2.74 -5.82
CA SER A 116 -11.68 -1.71 -6.72
C SER A 116 -12.67 -0.75 -6.04
N TRP A 117 -12.93 -0.89 -4.73
CA TRP A 117 -13.84 0.01 -4.03
C TRP A 117 -13.28 1.43 -3.89
N ASN A 118 -14.13 2.43 -4.15
CA ASN A 118 -13.75 3.84 -4.04
C ASN A 118 -13.44 4.27 -2.59
N ILE A 119 -13.81 3.47 -1.59
CA ILE A 119 -13.50 3.74 -0.18
C ILE A 119 -11.99 3.71 0.11
N TRP A 120 -11.23 2.95 -0.67
CA TRP A 120 -9.78 2.83 -0.51
C TRP A 120 -9.03 4.12 -0.86
N VAL A 121 -9.61 4.97 -1.72
CA VAL A 121 -8.97 6.22 -2.16
C VAL A 121 -8.79 7.21 -1.00
N PRO A 122 -9.86 7.64 -0.28
CA PRO A 122 -9.68 8.50 0.89
C PRO A 122 -8.98 7.79 2.05
N LEU A 123 -9.17 6.47 2.20
CA LEU A 123 -8.52 5.71 3.27
C LEU A 123 -7.00 5.64 3.07
N GLY A 124 -6.51 5.44 1.85
CA GLY A 124 -5.08 5.42 1.56
C GLY A 124 -4.38 6.74 1.87
N ARG A 125 -5.05 7.87 1.59
CA ARG A 125 -4.57 9.21 1.97
C ARG A 125 -4.49 9.36 3.49
N LEU A 126 -5.55 8.96 4.20
CA LEU A 126 -5.59 9.00 5.66
C LEU A 126 -4.52 8.09 6.30
N SER A 127 -4.27 6.91 5.72
CA SER A 127 -3.23 5.98 6.20
C SER A 127 -1.82 6.58 6.14
N TYR A 128 -1.53 7.46 5.16
CA TYR A 128 -0.26 8.17 5.10
C TYR A 128 -0.10 9.15 6.27
N CYS A 129 -1.13 9.96 6.55
CA CYS A 129 -1.12 10.85 7.72
C CYS A 129 -1.02 10.05 9.03
N ALA A 130 -1.73 8.93 9.14
CA ALA A 130 -1.66 8.05 10.30
C ALA A 130 -0.25 7.49 10.50
N TYR A 131 0.42 7.06 9.42
CA TYR A 131 1.80 6.58 9.49
C TYR A 131 2.77 7.62 10.08
N LEU A 132 2.64 8.90 9.69
CA LEU A 132 3.50 9.97 10.20
C LEU A 132 3.29 10.24 11.70
N VAL A 133 2.03 10.19 12.17
CA VAL A 133 1.67 10.48 13.57
C VAL A 133 1.89 9.28 14.50
N HIS A 134 1.73 8.07 13.97
CA HIS A 134 1.68 6.87 14.78
C HIS A 134 2.98 6.67 15.59
N TYR A 135 4.15 6.88 14.98
CA TYR A 135 5.42 6.73 15.67
C TYR A 135 5.63 7.73 16.83
N PRO A 136 5.50 9.06 16.64
CA PRO A 136 5.63 10.00 17.76
C PRO A 136 4.55 9.76 18.83
N LEU A 137 3.34 9.37 18.43
CA LEU A 137 2.28 9.03 19.37
C LEU A 137 2.64 7.83 20.25
N ILE A 138 3.18 6.75 19.66
CA ILE A 138 3.70 5.61 20.42
C ILE A 138 4.75 6.10 21.41
N THR A 139 5.78 6.82 20.95
CA THR A 139 6.85 7.25 21.85
C THR A 139 6.35 8.13 22.99
N TYR A 140 5.33 8.95 22.74
CA TYR A 140 4.70 9.79 23.75
C TYR A 140 3.93 8.94 24.78
N VAL A 141 3.06 8.04 24.32
CA VAL A 141 2.26 7.17 25.21
C VAL A 141 3.16 6.28 26.07
N TYR A 142 4.18 5.67 25.49
CA TYR A 142 5.14 4.86 26.24
C TYR A 142 6.01 5.70 27.19
N GLY A 143 6.27 6.97 26.87
CA GLY A 143 7.01 7.90 27.74
C GLY A 143 6.22 8.40 28.94
N LEU A 144 4.88 8.32 28.91
CA LEU A 144 4.02 8.63 30.06
C LEU A 144 4.02 7.51 31.10
N GLU A 145 4.37 6.28 30.70
CA GLU A 145 4.37 5.12 31.58
C GLU A 145 5.58 5.16 32.52
N LYS A 146 5.32 5.29 33.82
CA LYS A 146 6.38 5.36 34.85
C LYS A 146 6.88 3.99 35.33
N ASN A 147 6.14 2.93 35.01
CA ASN A 147 6.42 1.55 35.45
C ASN A 147 6.74 0.64 34.27
N ALA A 148 7.45 -0.47 34.52
CA ALA A 148 7.67 -1.50 33.51
C ALA A 148 6.34 -2.10 33.04
N ILE A 149 6.13 -2.14 31.73
CA ILE A 149 4.89 -2.66 31.14
C ILE A 149 4.86 -4.18 31.29
N TYR A 150 3.93 -4.68 32.10
CA TYR A 150 3.72 -6.12 32.28
C TYR A 150 2.77 -6.66 31.20
N TYR A 151 3.33 -7.41 30.28
CA TYR A 151 2.59 -8.08 29.21
C TYR A 151 2.08 -9.45 29.67
N SER A 152 0.97 -9.49 30.41
CA SER A 152 0.47 -10.78 30.96
C SER A 152 -0.37 -11.58 29.96
N SER A 153 -1.06 -10.93 29.02
CA SER A 153 -1.87 -11.61 28.00
C SER A 153 -2.00 -10.79 26.71
N LEU A 154 -2.12 -11.48 25.57
CA LEU A 154 -2.35 -10.84 24.26
C LEU A 154 -3.60 -9.96 24.26
N TRP A 155 -4.66 -10.39 24.96
CA TRP A 155 -5.90 -9.64 25.06
C TRP A 155 -5.70 -8.27 25.73
N GLN A 156 -4.93 -8.21 26.83
CA GLN A 156 -4.62 -6.95 27.49
C GLN A 156 -3.81 -6.01 26.59
N ILE A 157 -2.87 -6.54 25.81
CA ILE A 157 -2.10 -5.72 24.85
C ILE A 157 -3.02 -5.10 23.81
N ILE A 158 -3.94 -5.90 23.25
CA ILE A 158 -4.84 -5.46 22.20
C ILE A 158 -5.77 -4.37 22.74
N MET A 159 -6.38 -4.60 23.90
CA MET A 159 -7.39 -3.71 24.48
C MET A 159 -6.78 -2.43 25.06
N ASN A 160 -5.67 -2.53 25.80
CA ASN A 160 -5.12 -1.38 26.52
C ASN A 160 -4.17 -0.52 25.70
N TYR A 161 -3.50 -1.08 24.69
CA TYR A 161 -2.51 -0.34 23.90
C TYR A 161 -2.87 -0.29 22.42
N PHE A 162 -3.10 -1.43 21.77
CA PHE A 162 -3.24 -1.46 20.31
C PHE A 162 -4.45 -0.67 19.80
N ILE A 163 -5.65 -0.94 20.34
CA ILE A 163 -6.88 -0.24 19.94
C ILE A 163 -6.80 1.26 20.22
N PRO A 164 -6.50 1.73 21.46
CA PRO A 164 -6.51 3.16 21.76
C PRO A 164 -5.45 3.94 20.97
N ILE A 165 -4.23 3.39 20.82
CA ILE A 165 -3.18 4.05 20.02
C ILE A 165 -3.60 4.13 18.55
N THR A 166 -4.21 3.08 18.00
CA THR A 166 -4.68 3.08 16.62
C THR A 166 -5.79 4.11 16.42
N VAL A 167 -6.82 4.10 17.26
CA VAL A 167 -7.94 5.06 17.18
C VAL A 167 -7.45 6.49 17.30
N LEU A 168 -6.58 6.78 18.27
CA LEU A 168 -6.03 8.11 18.48
C LEU A 168 -5.13 8.54 17.30
N SER A 169 -4.34 7.62 16.73
CA SER A 169 -3.53 7.92 15.54
C SER A 169 -4.37 8.29 14.33
N PHE A 170 -5.49 7.59 14.09
CA PHE A 170 -6.41 7.92 13.00
C PHE A 170 -7.19 9.23 13.25
N ALA A 171 -7.55 9.53 14.50
CA ALA A 171 -8.19 10.79 14.87
C ALA A 171 -7.28 11.99 14.60
N ILE A 172 -6.02 11.93 15.03
CA ILE A 172 -5.03 12.99 14.77
C ILE A 172 -4.69 13.07 13.28
N ALA A 173 -4.56 11.93 12.60
CA ALA A 173 -4.33 11.87 11.16
C ALA A 173 -5.44 12.56 10.36
N LEU A 174 -6.69 12.44 10.79
CA LEU A 174 -7.83 13.10 10.15
C LEU A 174 -7.69 14.62 10.28
N ILE A 175 -7.36 15.13 11.46
CA ILE A 175 -7.13 16.56 11.70
C ILE A 175 -5.99 17.07 10.81
N LEU A 176 -4.87 16.35 10.76
CA LEU A 176 -3.74 16.71 9.90
C LEU A 176 -4.08 16.67 8.41
N SER A 177 -4.85 15.68 7.97
CA SER A 177 -5.25 15.57 6.57
C SER A 177 -6.11 16.77 6.14
N ILE A 178 -7.02 17.23 7.01
CA ILE A 178 -7.83 18.42 6.74
C ILE A 178 -6.99 19.70 6.76
N LEU A 179 -6.09 19.85 7.74
CA LEU A 179 -5.32 21.08 7.93
C LEU A 179 -4.16 21.25 6.93
N VAL A 180 -3.54 20.15 6.49
CA VAL A 180 -2.34 20.20 5.64
C VAL A 180 -2.65 19.69 4.24
N GLU A 181 -3.24 18.50 4.12
CA GLU A 181 -3.32 17.85 2.82
C GLU A 181 -4.34 18.52 1.87
N VAL A 182 -5.47 18.99 2.40
CA VAL A 182 -6.47 19.73 1.61
C VAL A 182 -5.93 21.06 1.07
N PRO A 183 -5.30 21.95 1.88
CA PRO A 183 -4.75 23.20 1.35
C PRO A 183 -3.52 22.97 0.47
N VAL A 184 -2.63 22.03 0.82
CA VAL A 184 -1.45 21.71 0.00
C VAL A 184 -1.87 21.15 -1.36
N GLY A 185 -2.87 20.26 -1.42
CA GLY A 185 -3.38 19.74 -2.69
C GLY A 185 -3.96 20.85 -3.59
N LYS A 186 -4.67 21.82 -3.00
CA LYS A 186 -5.13 23.00 -3.77
C LYS A 186 -3.95 23.85 -4.26
N LEU A 187 -2.96 24.09 -3.40
CA LEU A 187 -1.77 24.87 -3.76
C LEU A 187 -0.97 24.19 -4.88
N GLU A 188 -0.81 22.87 -4.84
CA GLU A 188 -0.15 22.08 -5.88
C GLU A 188 -0.86 22.25 -7.22
N THR A 189 -2.20 22.17 -7.25
CA THR A 189 -2.95 22.39 -8.51
C THR A 189 -2.84 23.81 -9.04
N LEU A 190 -2.55 24.80 -8.19
CA LEU A 190 -2.33 26.20 -8.60
C LEU A 190 -0.89 26.44 -9.07
N LEU A 191 0.11 25.84 -8.41
CA LEU A 191 1.53 25.99 -8.73
C LEU A 191 1.96 25.14 -9.93
N LEU A 192 1.53 23.88 -9.98
CA LEU A 192 1.92 22.92 -11.01
C LEU A 192 0.98 22.91 -12.20
N ARG A 193 -0.09 23.74 -12.22
CA ARG A 193 -0.89 23.93 -13.44
C ARG A 193 0.02 24.50 -14.53
N PRO A 194 0.39 23.73 -15.57
CA PRO A 194 0.83 24.38 -16.78
C PRO A 194 -0.38 25.19 -17.25
N ARG A 195 -0.19 26.42 -17.72
CA ARG A 195 -1.21 27.08 -18.55
C ARG A 195 -1.43 26.19 -19.77
N ARG A 196 -2.31 25.19 -19.65
CA ARG A 196 -2.83 24.48 -20.80
C ARG A 196 -3.72 25.50 -21.48
N HIS A 197 -3.11 26.22 -22.42
CA HIS A 197 -3.83 27.04 -23.38
C HIS A 197 -4.90 26.12 -23.95
N GLU A 198 -6.14 26.41 -23.60
CA GLU A 198 -7.29 25.73 -24.13
C GLU A 198 -7.36 26.13 -25.62
N LYS A 199 -6.57 25.46 -26.46
CA LYS A 199 -6.84 25.41 -27.89
C LYS A 199 -8.07 24.53 -28.05
N TYR A 200 -9.23 25.09 -27.71
CA TYR A 200 -10.45 24.80 -28.46
C TYR A 200 -10.08 25.10 -29.92
N PHE A 201 -9.75 24.05 -30.67
CA PHE A 201 -9.89 24.06 -32.12
C PHE A 201 -11.38 24.31 -32.38
N LYS A 202 -11.76 25.58 -32.39
CA LYS A 202 -12.94 26.05 -33.11
C LYS A 202 -12.50 26.13 -34.56
N ASP A 203 -12.34 24.95 -35.16
CA ASP A 203 -12.48 24.78 -36.58
C ASP A 203 -13.84 25.39 -36.95
N LYS A 204 -13.78 26.57 -37.59
CA LYS A 204 -14.81 27.03 -38.49
C LYS A 204 -14.28 26.66 -39.88
N ASN A 205 -14.65 25.47 -40.36
CA ASN A 205 -14.53 24.90 -41.71
C ASN A 205 -13.61 23.65 -41.77
N GLY A 206 -14.16 22.45 -41.55
CA GLY A 206 -13.51 21.14 -41.74
C GLY A 206 -14.39 19.95 -41.33
N PRO A 207 -14.25 18.74 -41.91
CA PRO A 207 -15.38 18.00 -42.48
C PRO A 207 -16.04 16.93 -41.60
N SER A 208 -17.27 16.61 -42.03
CA SER A 208 -18.08 15.41 -41.79
C SER A 208 -17.35 14.20 -41.21
N TRP A 209 -17.59 13.91 -39.93
CA TRP A 209 -17.48 12.57 -39.38
C TRP A 209 -18.71 12.27 -38.50
N GLU A 210 -19.90 12.56 -39.01
CA GLU A 210 -21.08 11.82 -38.55
C GLU A 210 -20.96 10.38 -39.06
N ILE A 211 -20.33 9.51 -38.27
CA ILE A 211 -20.55 8.07 -38.43
C ILE A 211 -21.83 7.77 -37.65
N THR A 212 -22.96 7.98 -38.31
CA THR A 212 -24.26 7.47 -37.88
C THR A 212 -24.25 5.96 -38.01
N ASN A 213 -24.42 5.25 -36.90
CA ASN A 213 -24.90 3.87 -36.93
C ASN A 213 -26.43 3.92 -36.94
N ASN A 214 -27.05 3.01 -37.69
CA ASN A 214 -28.47 3.04 -38.09
C ASN A 214 -29.51 2.84 -36.96
N HIS A 215 -29.12 3.00 -35.69
CA HIS A 215 -30.03 3.09 -34.55
C HIS A 215 -29.49 4.15 -33.57
N GLY A 216 -30.12 5.33 -33.58
CA GLY A 216 -29.67 6.53 -32.89
C GLY A 216 -29.65 6.42 -31.36
N ASN A 217 -28.54 5.96 -30.80
CA ASN A 217 -28.22 6.08 -29.38
C ASN A 217 -26.83 6.70 -29.18
N ILE A 218 -26.80 7.79 -28.42
CA ILE A 218 -25.64 8.64 -28.14
C ILE A 218 -24.66 7.89 -27.21
N ILE A 219 -23.43 7.64 -27.66
CA ILE A 219 -22.35 7.12 -26.81
C ILE A 219 -21.76 8.28 -25.99
N GLU A 220 -22.52 8.76 -25.00
CA GLU A 220 -22.05 9.76 -24.02
C GLU A 220 -21.15 9.15 -22.92
N GLU A 221 -21.08 7.82 -22.84
CA GLU A 221 -20.51 7.12 -21.68
C GLU A 221 -18.98 7.25 -21.54
N LYS A 222 -18.24 7.38 -22.65
CA LYS A 222 -16.77 7.40 -22.60
C LYS A 222 -16.20 8.72 -22.07
N LYS A 223 -16.95 9.82 -22.13
CA LYS A 223 -16.52 11.14 -21.63
C LYS A 223 -16.72 11.26 -20.11
N LYS A 224 -17.82 10.72 -19.58
CA LYS A 224 -18.14 10.73 -18.14
C LYS A 224 -17.18 9.84 -17.33
N LYS A 225 -16.77 8.68 -17.86
CA LYS A 225 -15.85 7.77 -17.18
C LYS A 225 -14.41 8.31 -17.08
N ARG A 226 -13.95 9.07 -18.10
CA ARG A 226 -12.60 9.67 -18.12
C ARG A 226 -12.49 10.88 -17.19
N ASN A 227 -13.54 11.70 -17.09
CA ASN A 227 -13.58 12.83 -16.16
C ASN A 227 -13.73 12.43 -14.69
N LYS A 228 -14.29 11.23 -14.42
CA LYS A 228 -14.34 10.70 -13.04
C LYS A 228 -12.95 10.29 -12.55
N ILE A 229 -12.11 9.70 -13.42
CA ILE A 229 -10.75 9.25 -13.05
C ILE A 229 -9.82 10.45 -12.78
N LEU A 230 -9.96 11.55 -13.53
CA LEU A 230 -9.12 12.76 -13.37
C LEU A 230 -9.51 13.66 -12.19
N ARG A 231 -10.62 13.38 -11.49
CA ARG A 231 -10.96 14.07 -10.22
C ARG A 231 -10.43 13.34 -8.97
N PHE A 232 -9.79 12.19 -9.14
CA PHE A 232 -9.28 11.35 -8.05
C PHE A 232 -7.75 11.13 -8.10
N CYS A 233 -7.05 11.78 -9.02
CA CYS A 233 -5.62 12.12 -8.87
C CYS A 233 -5.54 13.60 -8.53
#